data_AF-A0A662Z6K4-F1
#
_entry.id   AF-A0A662Z6K4-F1
#
_cell.length_a   1.000
_cell.length_b   1.000
_cell.length_c   1.000
_cell.angle_alpha   90.00
_cell.angle_beta   90.00
_cell.angle_gamma   90.00
#
_symmetry.space_group_name_H-M   'P 1'
#
loop_
_entity.id
_entity.type
_entity.pdbx_description
1 polymer ?
#
loop_
_entity_poly.entity_id
_entity_poly.type
_entity_poly.pdbx_seq_one_letter_code
_entity_poly.pdbx_strand_id
1 'polypeptide(L)'
;MDSDFKREEISDILNAKEPEKFSRAYLKSLNFKEENESRMRIRFRVLIDKAYAANIPLGEELGPYSTPEDAYLARQRYIAGYTKKGEIIAILNKFLLMILLAMLSVAIVLLFSF
;
A
#
# COMPACT_ATOMS: atom_id res chain seq x y z
N MET A 1 -5.08 -12.12 -4.52
CA MET A 1 -3.74 -11.83 -5.05
C MET A 1 -3.39 -10.33 -5.02
N ASP A 2 -4.34 -9.43 -4.68
CA ASP A 2 -4.15 -7.97 -4.64
C ASP A 2 -3.48 -7.37 -3.38
N SER A 3 -3.17 -8.18 -2.37
CA SER A 3 -2.67 -7.65 -1.08
C SER A 3 -1.16 -7.40 -1.07
N ASP A 4 -0.41 -8.21 -1.80
CA ASP A 4 1.05 -8.23 -1.69
C ASP A 4 1.70 -7.26 -2.70
N PHE A 5 1.06 -7.10 -3.87
CA PHE A 5 1.39 -6.13 -4.94
C PHE A 5 1.32 -4.64 -4.55
N LYS A 6 1.06 -4.32 -3.27
CA LYS A 6 0.88 -2.93 -2.82
C LYS A 6 1.90 -2.51 -1.77
N ARG A 7 2.71 -3.40 -1.21
CA ARG A 7 3.56 -3.03 -0.07
C ARG A 7 5.00 -2.78 -0.45
N GLU A 8 5.58 -3.76 -1.11
CA GLU A 8 6.98 -3.69 -1.55
C GLU A 8 7.13 -2.52 -2.53
N GLU A 9 6.16 -2.35 -3.43
CA GLU A 9 6.10 -1.28 -4.41
C GLU A 9 5.91 0.11 -3.79
N ILE A 10 5.07 0.24 -2.75
CA ILE A 10 4.88 1.54 -2.07
C ILE A 10 6.15 1.95 -1.33
N SER A 11 6.82 0.98 -0.69
CA SER A 11 8.12 1.21 -0.05
C SER A 11 9.17 1.64 -1.08
N ASP A 12 9.25 0.94 -2.21
CA ASP A 12 10.23 1.23 -3.26
C ASP A 12 10.00 2.60 -3.91
N ILE A 13 8.73 2.93 -4.21
CA ILE A 13 8.37 4.24 -4.78
C ILE A 13 8.71 5.38 -3.81
N LEU A 14 8.38 5.25 -2.52
CA LEU A 14 8.60 6.31 -1.54
C LEU A 14 10.08 6.44 -1.12
N ASN A 15 10.85 5.37 -1.22
CA ASN A 15 12.30 5.38 -0.95
C ASN A 15 13.14 5.80 -2.16
N ALA A 16 12.58 5.80 -3.36
CA ALA A 16 13.28 6.22 -4.56
C ALA A 16 13.78 7.67 -4.46
N LYS A 17 14.97 7.94 -5.00
CA LYS A 17 15.51 9.31 -5.13
C LYS A 17 14.55 10.25 -5.87
N GLU A 18 13.89 9.72 -6.91
CA GLU A 18 12.89 10.43 -7.72
C GLU A 18 11.59 9.60 -7.78
N PRO A 19 10.70 9.69 -6.77
CA PRO A 19 9.50 8.86 -6.63
C PRO A 19 8.57 8.91 -7.85
N GLU A 20 8.42 10.09 -8.45
CA GLU A 20 7.59 10.28 -9.63
C GLU A 20 8.14 9.61 -10.89
N LYS A 21 9.47 9.65 -11.06
CA LYS A 21 10.12 9.04 -12.22
C LYS A 21 10.17 7.53 -12.06
N PHE A 22 10.47 7.06 -10.85
CA PHE A 22 10.46 5.64 -10.52
C PHE A 22 9.07 5.04 -10.70
N SER A 23 8.01 5.66 -10.17
CA SER A 23 6.63 5.17 -10.34
C SER A 23 6.20 5.10 -11.80
N ARG A 24 6.58 6.07 -12.65
CA ARG A 24 6.31 6.02 -14.09
C ARG A 24 7.07 4.91 -14.79
N ALA A 25 8.35 4.71 -14.46
CA ALA A 25 9.16 3.63 -15.02
C ALA A 25 8.61 2.25 -14.60
N TYR A 26 8.23 2.11 -13.33
CA TYR A 26 7.62 0.89 -12.78
C TYR A 26 6.28 0.55 -13.46
N LEU A 27 5.41 1.54 -13.67
CA LEU A 27 4.16 1.32 -14.40
C LEU A 27 4.39 0.87 -15.84
N LYS A 28 5.40 1.42 -16.51
CA LYS A 28 5.78 0.99 -17.87
C LYS A 28 6.31 -0.44 -17.90
N SER A 29 7.06 -0.89 -16.89
CA SER A 29 7.55 -2.27 -16.84
C SER A 29 6.45 -3.31 -16.65
N LEU A 30 5.31 -2.92 -16.09
CA LEU A 30 4.19 -3.84 -15.81
C LEU A 30 3.28 -4.10 -17.03
N ASN A 31 3.49 -3.37 -18.13
CA ASN A 31 2.79 -3.54 -19.39
C ASN A 31 1.25 -3.64 -19.24
N PHE A 32 0.68 -2.75 -18.42
CA PHE A 32 -0.76 -2.72 -18.18
C PHE A 32 -1.53 -2.20 -19.40
N LYS A 33 -2.82 -2.57 -19.47
CA LYS A 33 -3.78 -1.85 -20.33
C LYS A 33 -3.82 -0.38 -19.92
N GLU A 34 -3.94 0.51 -20.90
CA GLU A 34 -3.83 1.97 -20.75
C GLU A 34 -4.76 2.54 -19.64
N GLU A 35 -5.98 2.01 -19.54
CA GLU A 35 -6.96 2.40 -18.52
C GLU A 35 -6.56 1.99 -17.09
N ASN A 36 -5.89 0.86 -16.93
CA ASN A 36 -5.37 0.41 -15.63
C ASN A 36 -4.09 1.16 -15.25
N GLU A 37 -3.24 1.46 -16.24
CA GLU A 37 -2.04 2.27 -16.03
C GLU A 37 -2.41 3.68 -15.56
N SER A 38 -3.37 4.33 -16.21
CA SER A 38 -3.82 5.68 -15.83
C SER A 38 -4.38 5.72 -14.42
N ARG A 39 -5.21 4.72 -14.05
CA ARG A 39 -5.75 4.57 -12.70
C ARG A 39 -4.64 4.40 -11.66
N MET A 40 -3.63 3.58 -11.97
CA MET A 40 -2.54 3.33 -11.03
C MET A 40 -1.59 4.52 -10.91
N ARG A 41 -1.37 5.26 -12.01
CA ARG A 41 -0.64 6.52 -12.02
C ARG A 41 -1.28 7.56 -11.11
N ILE A 42 -2.61 7.69 -11.16
CA ILE A 42 -3.35 8.59 -10.26
C ILE A 42 -3.14 8.16 -8.81
N ARG A 43 -3.21 6.85 -8.51
CA ARG A 43 -2.98 6.34 -7.15
C ARG A 43 -1.57 6.65 -6.63
N PHE A 44 -0.53 6.45 -7.44
CA PHE A 44 0.84 6.76 -7.05
C PHE A 44 1.08 8.26 -6.88
N ARG A 45 0.49 9.09 -7.73
CA ARG A 45 0.52 10.55 -7.54
C ARG A 45 -0.10 10.93 -6.20
N VAL A 46 -1.31 10.45 -5.90
CA VAL A 46 -1.99 10.73 -4.62
C VAL A 46 -1.17 10.25 -3.42
N LEU A 47 -0.45 9.13 -3.55
CA LEU A 47 0.43 8.61 -2.49
C LEU A 47 1.59 9.58 -2.22
N ILE A 48 2.25 10.07 -3.27
CA ILE A 48 3.35 11.03 -3.20
C ILE A 48 2.85 12.38 -2.65
N ASP A 49 1.76 12.91 -3.19
CA ASP A 49 1.16 14.17 -2.74
C ASP A 49 0.79 14.15 -1.26
N LYS A 50 0.27 13.02 -0.76
CA LYS A 50 -0.03 12.83 0.67
C LYS A 50 1.22 12.83 1.55
N ALA A 51 2.32 12.26 1.06
CA ALA A 51 3.58 12.28 1.81
C ALA A 51 4.12 13.72 1.92
N TYR A 52 4.08 14.48 0.83
CA TYR A 52 4.44 15.91 0.86
C TYR A 52 3.52 16.73 1.76
N ALA A 53 2.20 16.52 1.69
CA ALA A 53 1.24 17.19 2.57
C ALA A 53 1.46 16.85 4.07
N ALA A 54 2.06 15.70 4.37
CA ALA A 54 2.44 15.29 5.71
C ALA A 54 3.87 15.72 6.11
N ASN A 55 4.53 16.56 5.31
CA ASN A 55 5.92 16.99 5.50
C ASN A 55 6.91 15.83 5.60
N ILE A 56 6.64 14.73 4.89
CA ILE A 56 7.55 13.59 4.83
C ILE A 56 8.52 13.82 3.67
N PRO A 57 9.82 13.96 3.94
CA PRO A 57 10.82 14.10 2.90
C PRO A 57 10.89 12.83 2.07
N LEU A 58 10.82 12.97 0.74
CA LEU A 58 11.03 11.89 -0.20
C LEU A 58 12.39 12.06 -0.91
N GLY A 59 12.96 10.97 -1.42
CA GLY A 59 14.26 11.01 -2.10
C GLY A 59 15.42 11.55 -1.25
N GLU A 60 16.12 12.58 -1.76
CA GLU A 60 17.25 13.24 -1.06
C GLU A 60 16.84 14.50 -0.30
N GLU A 61 15.55 14.83 -0.27
CA GLU A 61 15.07 16.03 0.41
C GLU A 61 15.20 15.87 1.92
N LEU A 62 15.57 16.96 2.60
CA LEU A 62 15.58 17.03 4.07
C LEU A 62 14.22 17.51 4.62
N GLY A 63 13.47 18.28 3.83
CA GLY A 63 12.19 18.86 4.26
C GLY A 63 12.37 19.67 5.56
N PRO A 64 11.56 19.43 6.60
CA PRO A 64 11.68 20.15 7.88
C PRO A 64 12.75 19.57 8.84
N TYR A 65 13.46 18.51 8.46
CA TYR A 65 14.38 17.81 9.35
C TYR A 65 15.81 18.37 9.23
N SER A 66 16.53 18.38 10.35
CA SER A 66 17.88 18.95 10.41
C SER A 66 18.96 18.00 9.93
N THR A 67 18.72 16.69 9.98
CA THR A 67 19.68 15.66 9.58
C THR A 67 19.09 14.71 8.53
N PRO A 68 19.93 14.16 7.63
CA PRO A 68 19.50 13.12 6.70
C PRO A 68 18.95 11.88 7.41
N GLU A 69 19.51 11.52 8.56
CA GLU A 69 19.07 10.39 9.37
C GLU A 69 17.64 10.59 9.89
N ASP A 70 17.31 11.78 10.38
CA ASP A 70 15.95 12.07 10.88
C ASP A 70 14.92 12.08 9.75
N ALA A 71 15.30 12.64 8.59
CA ALA A 71 14.47 12.59 7.38
C ALA A 71 14.21 11.15 6.93
N TYR A 72 15.24 10.31 6.96
CA TYR A 72 15.12 8.87 6.66
C TYR A 72 14.21 8.16 7.66
N LEU A 73 14.40 8.37 8.96
CA LEU A 73 13.57 7.76 10.01
C LEU A 73 12.10 8.17 9.88
N ALA A 74 11.82 9.45 9.60
CA ALA A 74 10.48 9.93 9.36
C ALA A 74 9.81 9.24 8.17
N ARG A 75 10.54 9.08 7.06
CA ARG A 75 10.09 8.32 5.88
C ARG A 75 9.79 6.86 6.22
N GLN A 76 10.70 6.18 6.92
CA GLN A 76 10.49 4.78 7.32
C GLN A 76 9.29 4.61 8.24
N ARG A 77 9.07 5.54 9.19
CA ARG A 77 7.88 5.54 10.05
C ARG A 77 6.60 5.73 9.25
N TYR A 78 6.61 6.62 8.26
CA TYR A 78 5.47 6.84 7.36
C TYR A 78 5.15 5.60 6.52
N ILE A 79 6.17 4.99 5.90
CA ILE A 79 6.04 3.74 5.14
C ILE A 79 5.50 2.63 6.05
N ALA A 80 6.07 2.45 7.24
CA ALA A 80 5.62 1.47 8.23
C ALA A 80 4.16 1.68 8.66
N GLY A 81 3.71 2.94 8.78
CA GLY A 81 2.32 3.26 9.07
C GLY A 81 1.37 2.83 7.95
N TYR A 82 1.79 3.00 6.69
CA TYR A 82 1.03 2.55 5.53
C TYR A 82 0.97 1.03 5.41
N THR A 83 2.08 0.33 5.64
CA THR A 83 2.12 -1.14 5.59
C THR A 83 1.28 -1.77 6.70
N LYS A 84 1.39 -1.27 7.94
CA LYS A 84 0.59 -1.77 9.09
C LYS A 84 -0.91 -1.58 8.89
N LYS A 85 -1.36 -0.44 8.35
CA LYS A 85 -2.79 -0.24 8.03
C LYS A 85 -3.28 -1.28 7.02
N GLY A 86 -2.45 -1.60 6.02
CA GLY A 86 -2.73 -2.68 5.07
C GLY A 86 -2.80 -4.06 5.73
N GLU A 87 -1.94 -4.36 6.72
CA GLU A 87 -1.97 -5.62 7.49
C GLU A 87 -3.28 -5.78 8.23
N ILE A 88 -3.68 -4.75 8.96
CA ILE A 88 -4.88 -4.78 9.78
C ILE A 88 -6.10 -5.05 8.90
N ILE A 89 -6.24 -4.35 7.77
CA ILE A 89 -7.37 -4.56 6.85
C ILE A 89 -7.35 -5.97 6.26
N ALA A 90 -6.17 -6.48 5.86
CA ALA A 90 -6.05 -7.83 5.32
C ALA A 90 -6.41 -8.91 6.34
N ILE A 91 -5.96 -8.75 7.59
CA ILE A 91 -6.31 -9.65 8.70
C ILE A 91 -7.82 -9.61 8.95
N LEU A 92 -8.42 -8.42 8.98
CA LEU A 92 -9.85 -8.24 9.22
C LEU A 92 -10.70 -8.91 8.14
N ASN A 93 -10.31 -8.78 6.86
CA ASN A 93 -10.97 -9.47 5.75
C ASN A 93 -10.85 -11.00 5.86
N LYS A 94 -9.67 -11.52 6.21
CA LYS A 94 -9.48 -12.97 6.43
C LYS A 94 -10.36 -13.48 7.57
N PHE A 95 -10.46 -12.72 8.65
CA PHE A 95 -11.31 -13.06 9.79
C PHE A 95 -12.79 -13.09 9.41
N LEU A 96 -13.25 -12.11 8.65
CA LEU A 96 -14.62 -12.02 8.17
C LEU A 96 -14.98 -13.18 7.22
N LEU A 97 -14.05 -13.57 6.35
CA LEU A 97 -14.19 -14.76 5.50
C LEU A 97 -14.32 -16.04 6.33
N MET A 98 -13.51 -16.21 7.37
CA MET A 98 -13.58 -17.38 8.25
C MET A 98 -14.93 -17.45 8.98
N ILE A 99 -15.47 -16.32 9.43
CA ILE A 99 -16.80 -16.27 10.06
C ILE A 99 -17.89 -16.70 9.06
N LEU A 100 -17.84 -16.20 7.82
CA LEU A 100 -18.81 -16.57 6.78
C LEU A 100 -18.75 -18.07 6.47
N LEU A 101 -17.55 -18.62 6.33
CA LEU A 101 -17.36 -20.06 6.12
C LEU A 101 -17.89 -20.88 7.29
N ALA A 102 -17.63 -20.44 8.54
CA ALA A 102 -18.14 -21.10 9.73
C ALA A 102 -19.69 -21.10 9.76
N MET A 103 -20.32 -19.96 9.51
CA MET A 103 -21.78 -19.85 9.43
C MET A 103 -22.36 -20.74 8.32
N LEU A 104 -21.72 -20.77 7.15
CA LEU A 104 -22.12 -21.65 6.05
C LEU A 104 -22.04 -23.12 6.46
N SER A 105 -20.95 -23.56 7.09
CA SER A 105 -20.81 -24.94 7.54
C SER A 105 -21.86 -25.33 8.59
N VAL A 106 -22.19 -24.44 9.53
CA VAL A 106 -23.28 -24.68 10.49
C VAL A 106 -24.63 -24.78 9.78
N ALA A 107 -24.91 -23.88 8.82
CA ALA A 107 -26.15 -23.91 8.06
C ALA A 107 -26.30 -25.20 7.24
N ILE A 108 -25.22 -25.69 6.62
CA ILE A 108 -25.19 -26.98 5.93
C ILE A 108 -25.53 -28.10 6.91
N VAL A 109 -24.86 -28.17 8.07
CA VAL A 109 -25.13 -29.22 9.07
C VAL A 109 -26.60 -29.20 9.50
N LEU A 110 -27.17 -28.02 9.78
CA LEU A 110 -28.57 -27.89 10.17
C LEU A 110 -29.54 -28.32 9.06
N LEU A 111 -29.24 -28.02 7.79
CA LEU A 111 -30.06 -28.42 6.65
C LEU A 111 -30.09 -29.93 6.41
N PHE A 112 -29.01 -30.64 6.76
CA PHE A 112 -28.92 -32.10 6.62
C PHE A 112 -29.21 -32.87 7.92
N SER A 113 -29.50 -32.16 9.02
CA SER A 113 -29.88 -32.75 10.32
C SER A 113 -31.40 -32.71 10.57
N PHE A 114 -32.17 -32.14 9.62
CA PHE A 114 -33.64 -32.20 9.52
C PHE A 114 -34.03 -33.11 8.36
#